data_AF-A0A840UX08-F1
#
_entry.id   AF-A0A840UX08-F1
#
_cell.length_a   1.000
_cell.length_b   1.000
_cell.length_c   1.000
_cell.angle_alpha   90.00
_cell.angle_beta   90.00
_cell.angle_gamma   90.00
#
_symmetry.space_group_name_H-M   'P 1'
#
loop_
_entity.id
_entity.type
_entity.pdbx_description
1 polymer ?
#
loop_
_entity_poly.entity_id
_entity_poly.type
_entity_poly.pdbx_seq_one_letter_code
_entity_poly.pdbx_strand_id
1 'polypeptide(L)'
;MKPQPFHIPIDRRRFFKSMAAASAGFTLPGYLAEALTQSPIVTQGPYYPLADDIPLDKDNDLVQLGDQLTAAAGIVTTITGRILDANGDPVKNALVELWHADQEGDYLYSTGTGRNSACDENFAGFGQFLTGSSGAFKFRTIKAGLYNGRTRHYHWGVTLPGRTTRSTTQTGWNEVAYDLNGQQWATQNANDNVFSSLTTAQKSSILLDYLLVDGTTTGEVYANWDFVSGFTPVEPEYPDAGGFLASGERVAGPNNTLRYKLTIPAYTNYCYEVYGNPTLADLAWAALPFSLTQTGEIDRHQHVATAEGPLDIYVEAAALKGFYKVSFRPPGANTGTP
;
A
#
# COMPACT_ATOMS: atom_id res chain seq x y z
N MET A 1 23.94 -61.42 31.38
CA MET A 1 23.11 -60.44 32.13
C MET A 1 22.01 -59.96 31.20
N LYS A 2 20.73 -60.01 31.60
CA LYS A 2 19.61 -59.47 30.80
C LYS A 2 19.58 -57.94 30.94
N PRO A 3 19.33 -57.16 29.87
CA PRO A 3 19.20 -55.71 29.97
C PRO A 3 17.92 -55.35 30.75
N GLN A 4 18.07 -54.48 31.75
CA GLN A 4 16.94 -53.92 32.49
C GLN A 4 16.31 -52.77 31.67
N PRO A 5 14.98 -52.69 31.55
CA PRO A 5 14.34 -51.60 30.85
C PRO A 5 14.49 -50.29 31.64
N PHE A 6 14.99 -49.24 30.98
CA PHE A 6 15.05 -47.89 31.50
C PHE A 6 13.63 -47.31 31.56
N HIS A 7 13.10 -47.10 32.76
CA HIS A 7 11.78 -46.50 32.97
C HIS A 7 11.98 -45.05 33.44
N ILE A 8 11.68 -44.08 32.56
CA ILE A 8 11.57 -42.67 32.97
C ILE A 8 10.17 -42.50 33.56
N PRO A 9 10.00 -42.20 34.86
CA PRO A 9 8.69 -41.93 35.42
C PRO A 9 8.20 -40.59 34.86
N ILE A 10 7.26 -40.62 33.91
CA ILE A 10 6.56 -39.42 33.48
C ILE A 10 5.58 -39.06 34.58
N ASP A 11 6.00 -38.18 35.49
CA ASP A 11 5.13 -37.65 36.53
C ASP A 11 4.01 -36.84 35.84
N ARG A 12 2.78 -37.37 35.88
CA ARG A 12 1.60 -36.78 35.24
C ARG A 12 1.46 -35.30 35.58
N ARG A 13 1.85 -34.90 36.79
CA ARG A 13 1.79 -33.51 37.25
C ARG A 13 2.79 -32.59 36.55
N ARG A 14 3.96 -33.10 36.17
CA ARG A 14 4.92 -32.37 35.32
C ARG A 14 4.41 -32.27 33.89
N PHE A 15 3.92 -33.38 33.33
CA PHE A 15 3.35 -33.39 31.97
C PHE A 15 2.19 -32.38 31.82
N PHE A 16 1.25 -32.35 32.76
CA PHE A 16 0.15 -31.37 32.72
C PHE A 16 0.60 -29.92 32.95
N LYS A 17 1.65 -29.67 33.76
CA LYS A 17 2.23 -28.32 33.91
C LYS A 17 2.96 -27.85 32.65
N SER A 18 3.70 -28.75 31.99
CA SER A 18 4.38 -28.48 30.72
C SER A 18 3.37 -28.21 29.60
N MET A 19 2.27 -28.99 29.56
CA MET A 19 1.18 -28.73 28.61
C MET A 19 0.46 -27.43 28.91
N ALA A 20 0.17 -27.09 30.18
CA ALA A 20 -0.47 -25.82 30.53
C ALA A 20 0.37 -24.59 30.15
N ALA A 21 1.69 -24.65 30.32
CA ALA A 21 2.61 -23.59 29.92
C ALA A 21 2.74 -23.48 28.38
N ALA A 22 2.80 -24.62 27.67
CA ALA A 22 2.80 -24.65 26.22
C ALA A 22 1.45 -24.15 25.64
N SER A 23 0.32 -24.58 26.21
CA SER A 23 -1.01 -24.14 25.76
C SER A 23 -1.25 -22.66 26.04
N ALA A 24 -0.79 -22.12 27.18
CA ALA A 24 -0.90 -20.68 27.45
C ALA A 24 -0.11 -19.83 26.45
N GLY A 25 1.01 -20.34 25.92
CA GLY A 25 1.78 -19.68 24.85
C GLY A 25 1.10 -19.74 23.47
N PHE A 26 0.20 -20.69 23.23
CA PHE A 26 -0.54 -20.83 21.96
C PHE A 26 -1.95 -20.22 21.98
N THR A 27 -2.52 -19.91 23.15
CA THR A 27 -3.89 -19.39 23.28
C THR A 27 -3.98 -17.92 23.70
N LEU A 28 -2.86 -17.20 23.76
CA LEU A 28 -2.84 -15.76 23.99
C LEU A 28 -2.25 -15.06 22.75
N PRO A 29 -3.09 -14.58 21.82
CA PRO A 29 -2.65 -13.57 20.86
C PRO A 29 -2.05 -12.39 21.65
N GLY A 30 -0.78 -12.04 21.39
CA GLY A 30 -0.19 -10.81 21.92
C GLY A 30 0.90 -10.92 23.01
N TYR A 31 1.31 -12.12 23.45
CA TYR A 31 2.44 -12.22 24.42
C TYR A 31 3.85 -12.14 23.80
N LEU A 32 3.93 -11.95 22.48
CA LEU A 32 5.11 -11.42 21.76
C LEU A 32 4.73 -10.13 21.02
N ALA A 33 3.88 -9.29 21.60
CA ALA A 33 3.68 -7.94 21.09
C ALA A 33 4.93 -7.12 21.38
N GLU A 34 5.90 -7.17 20.47
CA GLU A 34 6.72 -5.99 20.23
C GLU A 34 5.72 -4.83 20.05
N ALA A 35 5.81 -3.80 20.89
CA ALA A 35 4.87 -2.71 20.85
C ALA A 35 4.88 -2.10 19.44
N LEU A 36 3.76 -2.26 18.72
CA LEU A 36 3.60 -1.74 17.37
C LEU A 36 3.79 -0.23 17.42
N THR A 37 4.93 0.23 16.90
CA THR A 37 5.19 1.65 16.80
C THR A 37 4.41 2.18 15.61
N GLN A 38 3.43 3.04 15.87
CA GLN A 38 2.70 3.73 14.81
C GLN A 38 3.69 4.45 13.88
N SER A 39 3.54 4.23 12.58
CA SER A 39 4.38 4.90 11.60
C SER A 39 4.15 6.41 11.68
N PRO A 40 5.20 7.23 11.75
CA PRO A 40 5.07 8.68 11.86
C PRO A 40 4.41 9.23 10.60
N ILE A 41 3.46 10.15 10.76
CA ILE A 41 2.91 10.92 9.65
C ILE A 41 3.79 12.15 9.46
N VAL A 42 4.37 12.29 8.26
CA VAL A 42 5.20 13.43 7.88
C VAL A 42 4.71 14.03 6.58
N THR A 43 5.23 15.20 6.22
CA THR A 43 4.82 15.93 5.01
C THR A 43 4.83 15.04 3.75
N GLN A 44 3.83 15.21 2.88
CA GLN A 44 3.87 14.68 1.52
C GLN A 44 5.14 15.13 0.78
N GLY A 45 5.60 16.34 1.09
CA GLY A 45 6.72 16.97 0.40
C GLY A 45 6.33 17.52 -0.98
N PRO A 46 7.24 18.30 -1.59
CA PRO A 46 7.12 18.67 -2.99
C PRO A 46 7.28 17.43 -3.89
N TYR A 47 6.80 17.48 -5.13
CA TYR A 47 7.04 16.46 -6.17
C TYR A 47 6.20 15.18 -6.14
N TYR A 48 5.10 15.15 -5.38
CA TYR A 48 4.02 14.22 -5.70
C TYR A 48 3.52 14.51 -7.13
N PRO A 49 3.24 13.50 -7.98
CA PRO A 49 2.76 13.72 -9.34
C PRO A 49 1.63 14.75 -9.41
N LEU A 50 1.75 15.70 -10.33
CA LEU A 50 0.81 16.82 -10.40
C LEU A 50 -0.61 16.29 -10.60
N ALA A 51 -1.57 16.97 -9.97
CA ALA A 51 -2.98 16.59 -9.93
C ALA A 51 -3.64 16.43 -11.32
N ASP A 52 -3.03 16.95 -12.38
CA ASP A 52 -3.58 16.86 -13.74
C ASP A 52 -2.69 16.01 -14.66
N ASP A 53 -1.61 15.42 -14.14
CA ASP A 53 -0.59 14.68 -14.88
C ASP A 53 -0.04 13.53 -14.03
N ILE A 54 -0.90 12.58 -13.64
CA ILE A 54 -0.42 11.30 -13.11
C ILE A 54 0.09 10.45 -14.28
N PRO A 55 1.27 9.82 -14.16
CA PRO A 55 1.76 8.87 -15.15
C PRO A 55 0.71 7.80 -15.46
N LEU A 56 0.47 7.57 -16.76
CA LEU A 56 -0.45 6.51 -17.20
C LEU A 56 0.02 5.14 -16.72
N ASP A 57 1.33 4.94 -16.74
CA ASP A 57 1.98 3.81 -16.10
C ASP A 57 2.47 4.17 -14.70
N LYS A 58 2.01 3.39 -13.73
CA LYS A 58 2.03 3.67 -12.30
C LYS A 58 1.75 2.40 -11.51
N ASP A 59 2.04 1.26 -12.10
CA ASP A 59 1.95 0.00 -11.41
C ASP A 59 3.04 -0.07 -10.32
N ASN A 60 3.33 -1.27 -9.84
CA ASN A 60 4.28 -1.45 -8.77
C ASN A 60 5.70 -1.79 -9.26
N ASP A 61 6.01 -1.64 -10.54
CA ASP A 61 7.35 -1.78 -11.12
C ASP A 61 7.84 -0.46 -11.73
N LEU A 62 8.51 0.36 -10.91
CA LEU A 62 9.04 1.66 -11.34
C LEU A 62 10.31 1.54 -12.20
N VAL A 63 10.86 0.33 -12.35
CA VAL A 63 12.07 0.06 -13.16
C VAL A 63 11.72 -0.08 -14.64
N GLN A 64 10.46 -0.41 -14.94
CA GLN A 64 9.98 -0.72 -16.27
C GLN A 64 8.89 0.27 -16.66
N LEU A 65 9.24 1.30 -17.46
CA LEU A 65 8.28 2.32 -17.88
C LEU A 65 7.55 1.89 -19.16
N GLY A 66 6.29 1.51 -19.02
CA GLY A 66 5.44 0.98 -20.08
C GLY A 66 6.08 -0.23 -20.74
N ASP A 67 6.02 -0.28 -22.07
CA ASP A 67 6.59 -1.36 -22.88
C ASP A 67 8.03 -1.09 -23.33
N GLN A 68 8.74 -0.12 -22.70
CA GLN A 68 10.13 0.19 -23.08
C GLN A 68 11.06 -1.02 -22.85
N LEU A 69 12.08 -1.20 -23.69
CA LEU A 69 13.03 -2.31 -23.50
C LEU A 69 14.15 -1.97 -22.52
N THR A 70 14.32 -0.68 -22.21
CA THR A 70 15.38 -0.17 -21.35
C THR A 70 14.83 -0.01 -19.94
N ALA A 71 15.52 -0.62 -18.97
CA ALA A 71 15.21 -0.45 -17.56
C ALA A 71 15.78 0.85 -17.00
N ALA A 72 15.15 1.39 -15.96
CA ALA A 72 15.68 2.51 -15.19
C ALA A 72 17.10 2.23 -14.68
N ALA A 73 17.94 3.25 -14.69
CA ALA A 73 19.29 3.19 -14.18
C ALA A 73 19.30 3.26 -12.65
N GLY A 74 20.16 2.46 -12.02
CA GLY A 74 20.36 2.44 -10.58
C GLY A 74 20.36 1.03 -9.99
N ILE A 75 20.46 0.96 -8.67
CA ILE A 75 20.44 -0.31 -7.95
C ILE A 75 18.98 -0.76 -7.80
N VAL A 76 18.59 -1.78 -8.57
CA VAL A 76 17.26 -2.39 -8.48
C VAL A 76 16.99 -2.81 -7.04
N THR A 77 15.84 -2.38 -6.54
CA THR A 77 15.41 -2.50 -5.16
C THR A 77 14.01 -3.09 -5.12
N THR A 78 13.86 -4.22 -4.43
CA THR A 78 12.52 -4.74 -4.09
C THR A 78 12.14 -4.31 -2.69
N ILE A 79 11.05 -3.55 -2.55
CA ILE A 79 10.49 -3.17 -1.25
C ILE A 79 9.22 -3.97 -1.02
N THR A 80 9.15 -4.65 0.12
CA THR A 80 7.95 -5.39 0.53
C THR A 80 7.52 -4.96 1.92
N GLY A 81 6.28 -5.24 2.26
CA GLY A 81 5.77 -4.90 3.58
C GLY A 81 4.29 -5.19 3.71
N ARG A 82 3.72 -4.81 4.85
CA ARG A 82 2.30 -4.88 5.13
C ARG A 82 1.77 -3.54 5.58
N ILE A 83 0.52 -3.27 5.21
CA ILE A 83 -0.28 -2.22 5.84
C ILE A 83 -1.02 -2.86 7.01
N LEU A 84 -0.73 -2.36 8.21
CA LEU A 84 -1.32 -2.82 9.45
C LEU A 84 -2.19 -1.72 10.06
N ASP A 85 -3.21 -2.12 10.78
CA ASP A 85 -4.10 -1.24 11.51
C ASP A 85 -3.55 -0.87 12.91
N ALA A 86 -4.34 -0.18 13.74
CA ALA A 86 -3.91 0.22 15.08
C ALA A 86 -3.70 -0.95 16.06
N ASN A 87 -4.29 -2.12 15.77
CA ASN A 87 -4.14 -3.35 16.55
C ASN A 87 -3.04 -4.27 15.98
N GLY A 88 -2.49 -3.94 14.80
CA GLY A 88 -1.51 -4.77 14.09
C GLY A 88 -2.12 -5.75 13.10
N ASP A 89 -3.42 -5.64 12.84
CA ASP A 89 -4.11 -6.52 11.90
C ASP A 89 -3.86 -6.06 10.46
N PRO A 90 -3.67 -6.99 9.50
CA PRO A 90 -3.46 -6.64 8.10
C PRO A 90 -4.68 -5.97 7.47
N VAL A 91 -4.45 -4.89 6.74
CA VAL A 91 -5.50 -4.12 6.07
C VAL A 91 -5.60 -4.51 4.60
N LYS A 92 -6.72 -5.12 4.22
CA LYS A 92 -7.11 -5.31 2.82
C LYS A 92 -7.54 -4.00 2.18
N ASN A 93 -7.35 -3.86 0.86
CA ASN A 93 -7.85 -2.73 0.07
C ASN A 93 -7.30 -1.36 0.51
N ALA A 94 -6.18 -1.33 1.24
CA ALA A 94 -5.41 -0.11 1.42
C ALA A 94 -4.62 0.17 0.13
N LEU A 95 -4.71 1.42 -0.33
CA LEU A 95 -3.89 1.93 -1.41
C LEU A 95 -2.55 2.39 -0.84
N VAL A 96 -1.48 1.84 -1.39
CA VAL A 96 -0.09 2.23 -1.11
C VAL A 96 0.47 2.91 -2.35
N GLU A 97 1.06 4.08 -2.17
CA GLU A 97 1.64 4.88 -3.24
C GLU A 97 3.08 5.19 -2.87
N LEU A 98 3.98 5.04 -3.84
CA LEU A 98 5.41 5.27 -3.72
C LEU A 98 5.81 6.33 -4.73
N TRP A 99 6.58 7.34 -4.30
CA TRP A 99 7.26 8.27 -5.20
C TRP A 99 8.62 8.67 -4.67
N HIS A 100 9.56 8.88 -5.58
CA HIS A 100 10.91 9.35 -5.24
C HIS A 100 11.66 9.85 -6.47
N ALA A 101 12.82 10.45 -6.22
CA ALA A 101 13.81 10.80 -7.23
C ALA A 101 14.43 9.56 -7.88
N ASP A 102 14.93 9.71 -9.10
CA ASP A 102 15.77 8.71 -9.74
C ASP A 102 17.12 8.51 -9.01
N GLN A 103 18.05 7.75 -9.61
CA GLN A 103 19.37 7.50 -9.02
C GLN A 103 20.25 8.76 -8.88
N GLU A 104 20.00 9.82 -9.66
CA GLU A 104 20.78 11.06 -9.65
C GLU A 104 20.17 12.11 -8.69
N GLY A 105 18.98 11.85 -8.15
CA GLY A 105 18.29 12.76 -7.25
C GLY A 105 17.26 13.63 -7.95
N ASP A 106 16.95 13.34 -9.21
CA ASP A 106 15.98 14.07 -10.01
C ASP A 106 14.59 13.45 -9.91
N TYR A 107 13.63 14.24 -9.42
CA TYR A 107 12.23 13.82 -9.38
C TYR A 107 11.59 13.93 -10.76
N LEU A 108 10.67 13.01 -11.04
CA LEU A 108 9.86 13.02 -12.27
C LEU A 108 9.16 14.37 -12.49
N TYR A 109 8.61 14.95 -11.44
CA TYR A 109 8.00 16.28 -11.49
C TYR A 109 8.85 17.23 -10.65
N SER A 110 9.27 18.34 -11.24
CA SER A 110 9.84 19.47 -10.53
C SER A 110 8.92 20.69 -10.70
N THR A 111 9.31 21.88 -10.25
CA THR A 111 8.48 23.09 -10.07
C THR A 111 7.80 23.69 -11.33
N GLY A 112 7.58 22.92 -12.40
CA GLY A 112 6.91 23.31 -13.65
C GLY A 112 5.85 22.29 -14.11
N THR A 113 5.10 22.65 -15.15
CA THR A 113 4.09 21.78 -15.77
C THR A 113 4.76 20.82 -16.75
N GLY A 114 5.15 19.63 -16.27
CA GLY A 114 5.63 18.54 -17.12
C GLY A 114 6.76 17.73 -16.48
N ARG A 115 7.11 16.63 -17.15
CA ARG A 115 8.24 15.76 -16.77
C ARG A 115 9.54 16.55 -16.71
N ASN A 116 10.27 16.41 -15.61
CA ASN A 116 11.62 16.91 -15.46
C ASN A 116 12.54 16.20 -16.46
N SER A 117 13.18 16.97 -17.35
CA SER A 117 14.09 16.43 -18.37
C SER A 117 15.41 15.90 -17.81
N ALA A 118 15.74 16.23 -16.55
CA ALA A 118 16.91 15.68 -15.88
C ALA A 118 16.65 14.28 -15.30
N CYS A 119 15.39 13.94 -15.02
CA CYS A 119 15.02 12.62 -14.51
C CYS A 119 15.23 11.56 -15.60
N ASP A 120 15.84 10.42 -15.24
CA ASP A 120 16.03 9.25 -16.10
C ASP A 120 14.77 8.95 -16.90
N GLU A 121 14.87 9.00 -18.24
CA GLU A 121 13.75 8.83 -19.17
C GLU A 121 13.04 7.47 -19.04
N ASN A 122 13.70 6.46 -18.48
CA ASN A 122 13.18 5.11 -18.29
C ASN A 122 12.65 4.86 -16.88
N PHE A 123 12.82 5.82 -15.95
CA PHE A 123 12.33 5.69 -14.58
C PHE A 123 10.90 6.21 -14.44
N ALA A 124 10.04 5.41 -13.80
CA ALA A 124 8.63 5.77 -13.64
C ALA A 124 8.39 6.83 -12.55
N GLY A 125 9.23 6.92 -11.52
CA GLY A 125 9.14 7.94 -10.46
C GLY A 125 7.93 7.85 -9.52
N PHE A 126 6.89 7.12 -9.90
CA PHE A 126 5.65 6.93 -9.14
C PHE A 126 5.08 5.54 -9.39
N GLY A 127 4.56 4.91 -8.35
CA GLY A 127 3.82 3.66 -8.47
C GLY A 127 2.77 3.49 -7.39
N GLN A 128 1.84 2.58 -7.63
CA GLN A 128 0.71 2.31 -6.73
C GLN A 128 0.50 0.80 -6.56
N PHE A 129 0.00 0.41 -5.40
CA PHE A 129 -0.36 -0.98 -5.08
C PHE A 129 -1.61 -1.01 -4.21
N LEU A 130 -2.59 -1.84 -4.57
CA LEU A 130 -3.77 -2.10 -3.74
C LEU A 130 -3.59 -3.42 -2.99
N THR A 131 -3.57 -3.37 -1.67
CA THR A 131 -3.31 -4.53 -0.82
C THR A 131 -4.41 -5.59 -0.89
N GLY A 132 -4.00 -6.86 -0.89
CA GLY A 132 -4.89 -8.00 -0.71
C GLY A 132 -5.22 -8.27 0.76
N SER A 133 -5.84 -9.42 1.06
CA SER A 133 -6.25 -9.78 2.43
C SER A 133 -5.11 -9.91 3.44
N SER A 134 -3.88 -10.14 3.00
CA SER A 134 -2.70 -10.19 3.87
C SER A 134 -2.15 -8.81 4.25
N GLY A 135 -2.73 -7.73 3.70
CA GLY A 135 -2.20 -6.37 3.83
C GLY A 135 -0.87 -6.17 3.10
N ALA A 136 -0.34 -7.19 2.43
CA ALA A 136 0.97 -7.15 1.83
C ALA A 136 1.01 -6.26 0.58
N PHE A 137 2.12 -5.56 0.40
CA PHE A 137 2.45 -4.84 -0.83
C PHE A 137 3.87 -5.18 -1.29
N LYS A 138 4.14 -4.95 -2.57
CA LYS A 138 5.47 -5.09 -3.17
C LYS A 138 5.66 -4.01 -4.21
N PHE A 139 6.81 -3.34 -4.17
CA PHE A 139 7.30 -2.47 -5.24
C PHE A 139 8.65 -2.99 -5.74
N ARG A 140 8.85 -2.95 -7.06
CA ARG A 140 10.16 -3.04 -7.69
C ARG A 140 10.54 -1.63 -8.14
N THR A 141 11.66 -1.12 -7.69
CA THR A 141 12.13 0.25 -7.97
C THR A 141 13.66 0.29 -7.98
N ILE A 142 14.27 1.46 -7.81
CA ILE A 142 15.70 1.67 -7.59
C ILE A 142 15.97 2.31 -6.23
N LYS A 143 17.19 2.16 -5.67
CA LYS A 143 17.63 3.00 -4.54
C LYS A 143 17.60 4.47 -4.99
N ALA A 144 16.79 5.29 -4.32
CA ALA A 144 16.71 6.72 -4.63
C ALA A 144 18.08 7.42 -4.48
N GLY A 145 18.34 8.33 -5.40
CA GLY A 145 19.51 9.20 -5.40
C GLY A 145 19.50 10.23 -4.27
N LEU A 146 20.62 10.92 -4.14
CA LEU A 146 20.74 12.06 -3.23
C LEU A 146 20.24 13.32 -3.91
N TYR A 147 19.37 14.08 -3.25
CA TYR A 147 19.00 15.41 -3.71
C TYR A 147 19.30 16.47 -2.66
N ASN A 148 19.55 17.68 -3.14
CA ASN A 148 20.06 18.77 -2.30
C ASN A 148 19.12 19.12 -1.14
N GLY A 149 19.71 19.23 0.04
CA GLY A 149 19.03 19.67 1.26
C GLY A 149 18.33 18.56 2.05
N ARG A 150 18.33 17.32 1.56
CA ARG A 150 17.65 16.18 2.21
C ARG A 150 18.52 14.92 2.24
N THR A 151 18.18 14.01 3.14
CA THR A 151 18.78 12.65 3.17
C THR A 151 18.12 11.73 2.12
N ARG A 152 18.66 10.52 1.88
CA ARG A 152 18.00 9.55 0.97
C ARG A 152 16.66 9.14 1.57
N HIS A 153 15.61 9.23 0.77
CA HIS A 153 14.29 8.81 1.21
C HIS A 153 13.40 8.35 0.05
N TYR A 154 12.39 7.57 0.43
CA TYR A 154 11.19 7.35 -0.37
C TYR A 154 10.03 8.07 0.30
N HIS A 155 9.11 8.59 -0.50
CA HIS A 155 7.84 9.04 0.01
C HIS A 155 6.77 7.98 -0.15
N TRP A 156 5.85 7.96 0.81
CA TRP A 156 4.77 7.00 0.87
C TRP A 156 3.43 7.68 1.12
N GLY A 157 2.41 7.17 0.46
CA GLY A 157 1.02 7.55 0.61
C GLY A 157 0.19 6.33 0.92
N VAL A 158 -0.51 6.32 2.05
CA VAL A 158 -1.37 5.21 2.45
C VAL A 158 -2.80 5.72 2.62
N THR A 159 -3.73 5.22 1.81
CA THR A 159 -5.18 5.48 1.96
C THR A 159 -5.86 4.19 2.39
N LEU A 160 -6.40 4.19 3.61
CA LEU A 160 -7.11 3.04 4.15
C LEU A 160 -8.54 2.93 3.61
N PRO A 161 -9.14 1.72 3.60
CA PRO A 161 -10.56 1.55 3.32
C PRO A 161 -11.44 2.50 4.16
N GLY A 162 -12.52 2.99 3.56
CA GLY A 162 -13.45 3.93 4.20
C GLY A 162 -12.94 5.36 4.33
N ARG A 163 -11.65 5.61 4.11
CA ARG A 163 -11.07 6.94 4.27
C ARG A 163 -10.97 7.68 2.94
N THR A 164 -11.28 8.96 3.00
CA THR A 164 -11.10 9.89 1.90
C THR A 164 -9.81 10.70 2.03
N THR A 165 -8.99 10.44 3.04
CA THR A 165 -7.72 11.13 3.25
C THR A 165 -6.56 10.15 3.24
N ARG A 166 -5.44 10.60 2.66
CA ARG A 166 -4.18 9.86 2.60
C ARG A 166 -3.32 10.21 3.82
N SER A 167 -2.74 9.19 4.44
CA SER A 167 -1.65 9.33 5.38
C SER A 167 -0.33 9.36 4.62
N THR A 168 0.51 10.37 4.85
CA THR A 168 1.82 10.47 4.18
C THR A 168 2.95 10.22 5.17
N THR A 169 3.96 9.49 4.70
CA THR A 169 5.20 9.29 5.45
C THR A 169 6.40 9.21 4.52
N GLN A 170 7.60 9.09 5.07
CA GLN A 170 8.83 8.93 4.32
C GLN A 170 9.69 7.86 4.99
N THR A 171 10.28 6.96 4.21
CA THR A 171 11.28 6.02 4.72
C THR A 171 12.68 6.50 4.40
N GLY A 172 13.57 6.45 5.39
CA GLY A 172 14.98 6.80 5.25
C GLY A 172 15.84 5.54 5.19
N TRP A 173 17.14 5.69 4.93
CA TRP A 173 18.04 4.55 4.88
C TRP A 173 18.72 4.40 6.24
N ASN A 174 18.85 3.19 6.76
CA ASN A 174 19.62 2.91 7.98
C ASN A 174 21.13 2.83 7.70
N GLU A 175 21.65 3.77 6.92
CA GLU A 175 23.06 3.84 6.54
C GLU A 175 23.51 5.30 6.43
N VAL A 176 24.83 5.52 6.46
CA VAL A 176 25.39 6.85 6.19
C VAL A 176 25.28 7.12 4.69
N ALA A 177 24.72 8.27 4.33
CA ALA A 177 24.67 8.71 2.94
C ALA A 177 26.03 9.25 2.48
N TYR A 178 26.50 8.77 1.32
CA TYR A 178 27.71 9.24 0.63
C TYR A 178 27.37 9.69 -0.78
N ASP A 179 28.01 10.75 -1.25
CA ASP A 179 27.93 11.21 -2.64
C ASP A 179 28.73 10.32 -3.60
N LEU A 180 28.68 10.66 -4.90
CA LEU A 180 29.36 9.92 -5.96
C LEU A 180 30.89 9.90 -5.82
N ASN A 181 31.48 10.82 -5.04
CA ASN A 181 32.91 10.87 -4.76
C ASN A 181 33.28 10.13 -3.46
N GLY A 182 32.31 9.49 -2.80
CA GLY A 182 32.49 8.82 -1.52
C GLY A 182 32.62 9.78 -0.33
N GLN A 183 32.31 11.07 -0.51
CA GLN A 183 32.27 12.01 0.59
C GLN A 183 30.91 11.89 1.31
N GLN A 184 30.93 11.95 2.65
CA GLN A 184 29.70 11.91 3.42
C GLN A 184 28.80 13.08 3.02
N TRP A 185 27.55 12.77 2.69
CA TRP A 185 26.56 13.75 2.29
C TRP A 185 26.26 14.72 3.44
N ALA A 186 26.06 16.00 3.10
CA ALA A 186 25.85 17.04 4.10
C ALA A 186 24.61 16.81 4.97
N THR A 187 23.53 16.26 4.37
CA THR A 187 22.27 16.00 5.05
C THR A 187 22.10 14.49 5.33
N GLN A 188 22.15 14.12 6.60
CA GLN A 188 21.92 12.77 7.12
C GLN A 188 20.59 12.72 7.87
N ASN A 189 20.09 11.52 8.19
CA ASN A 189 18.87 11.38 9.01
C ASN A 189 18.89 12.21 10.31
N ALA A 190 20.08 12.41 10.90
CA ALA A 190 20.25 13.13 12.15
C ALA A 190 20.04 14.65 12.04
N ASN A 191 20.25 15.26 10.86
CA ASN A 191 20.11 16.69 10.62
C ASN A 191 19.12 17.05 9.49
N ASP A 192 18.46 16.06 8.90
CA ASP A 192 17.36 16.26 7.95
C ASP A 192 16.15 16.91 8.62
N ASN A 193 15.51 17.87 7.96
CA ASN A 193 14.40 18.65 8.51
C ASN A 193 13.10 17.84 8.74
N VAL A 194 12.98 16.64 8.17
CA VAL A 194 11.88 15.71 8.43
C VAL A 194 12.31 14.70 9.50
N PHE A 195 13.41 13.99 9.26
CA PHE A 195 13.81 12.87 10.13
C PHE A 195 14.35 13.32 11.49
N SER A 196 15.06 14.45 11.59
CA SER A 196 15.71 14.87 12.85
C SER A 196 14.71 15.03 14.01
N SER A 197 13.50 15.52 13.71
CA SER A 197 12.41 15.76 14.67
C SER A 197 11.73 14.50 15.21
N LEU A 198 11.94 13.34 14.56
CA LEU A 198 11.29 12.09 14.95
C LEU A 198 11.95 11.48 16.19
N THR A 199 11.12 10.85 17.02
CA THR A 199 11.61 10.04 18.16
C THR A 199 12.41 8.84 17.68
N THR A 200 13.21 8.23 18.55
CA THR A 200 13.99 7.02 18.22
C THR A 200 13.09 5.89 17.71
N ALA A 201 11.97 5.63 18.38
CA ALA A 201 11.02 4.59 17.97
C ALA A 201 10.44 4.87 16.58
N GLN A 202 10.02 6.11 16.32
CA GLN A 202 9.51 6.50 15.00
C GLN A 202 10.58 6.34 13.91
N LYS A 203 11.83 6.73 14.16
CA LYS A 203 12.94 6.50 13.22
C LYS A 203 13.12 5.01 12.95
N SER A 204 13.18 4.18 13.99
CA SER A 204 13.30 2.72 13.83
C SER A 204 12.16 2.10 13.00
N SER A 205 10.96 2.70 13.00
CA SER A 205 9.82 2.21 12.21
C SER A 205 9.85 2.59 10.72
N ILE A 206 10.76 3.45 10.27
CA ILE A 206 10.81 3.98 8.89
C ILE A 206 12.21 3.95 8.26
N LEU A 207 13.23 3.51 8.99
CA LEU A 207 14.57 3.34 8.43
C LEU A 207 14.68 1.96 7.81
N LEU A 208 15.05 1.92 6.53
CA LEU A 208 15.19 0.71 5.73
C LEU A 208 16.59 0.13 5.89
N ASP A 209 16.63 -1.15 6.22
CA ASP A 209 17.81 -1.99 6.06
C ASP A 209 17.78 -2.64 4.69
N TYR A 210 18.85 -2.44 3.91
CA TYR A 210 19.00 -3.02 2.59
C TYR A 210 19.85 -4.26 2.65
N LEU A 211 19.31 -5.35 2.13
CA LEU A 211 19.98 -6.65 2.06
C LEU A 211 20.22 -7.00 0.60
N LEU A 212 21.42 -7.48 0.28
CA LEU A 212 21.74 -7.91 -1.08
C LEU A 212 20.88 -9.11 -1.47
N VAL A 213 20.46 -9.15 -2.73
CA VAL A 213 19.80 -10.32 -3.33
C VAL A 213 20.89 -11.27 -3.80
N ASP A 214 20.96 -12.43 -3.14
CA ASP A 214 21.95 -13.47 -3.45
C ASP A 214 21.86 -13.93 -4.90
N GLY A 215 23.03 -14.14 -5.53
CA GLY A 215 23.14 -14.63 -6.91
C GLY A 215 22.93 -13.56 -7.98
N THR A 216 22.68 -12.30 -7.62
CA THR A 216 22.67 -11.18 -8.57
C THR A 216 24.07 -10.60 -8.78
N THR A 217 24.39 -10.21 -10.01
CA THR A 217 25.66 -9.54 -10.35
C THR A 217 25.52 -8.03 -10.44
N THR A 218 24.29 -7.52 -10.42
CA THR A 218 23.92 -6.11 -10.55
C THR A 218 23.82 -5.39 -9.21
N GLY A 219 24.03 -6.10 -8.10
CA GLY A 219 23.98 -5.54 -6.75
C GLY A 219 22.56 -5.25 -6.27
N GLU A 220 21.56 -5.97 -6.78
CA GLU A 220 20.16 -5.77 -6.39
C GLU A 220 20.00 -5.94 -4.88
N VAL A 221 19.07 -5.18 -4.32
CA VAL A 221 18.78 -5.21 -2.89
C VAL A 221 17.30 -5.42 -2.64
N TYR A 222 16.99 -5.92 -1.45
CA TYR A 222 15.63 -5.91 -0.92
C TYR A 222 15.58 -5.19 0.41
N ALA A 223 14.44 -4.59 0.70
CA ALA A 223 14.10 -3.98 1.98
C ALA A 223 12.68 -4.39 2.39
N ASN A 224 12.45 -4.45 3.70
CA ASN A 224 11.13 -4.69 4.26
C ASN A 224 10.69 -3.49 5.11
N TRP A 225 9.42 -3.08 4.95
CA TRP A 225 8.84 -1.99 5.72
C TRP A 225 7.34 -2.19 5.93
N ASP A 226 6.94 -2.41 7.18
CA ASP A 226 5.53 -2.43 7.56
C ASP A 226 5.07 -1.00 7.93
N PHE A 227 3.93 -0.58 7.37
CA PHE A 227 3.26 0.65 7.79
C PHE A 227 2.21 0.31 8.84
N VAL A 228 2.37 0.86 10.05
CA VAL A 228 1.39 0.73 11.12
C VAL A 228 0.55 2.00 11.16
N SER A 229 -0.71 1.86 10.77
CA SER A 229 -1.70 2.92 10.86
C SER A 229 -2.07 3.20 12.32
N GLY A 230 -2.32 4.47 12.65
CA GLY A 230 -2.98 4.85 13.91
C GLY A 230 -4.50 4.66 13.90
N PHE A 231 -5.05 4.05 12.85
CA PHE A 231 -6.47 3.85 12.63
C PHE A 231 -6.76 2.40 12.29
N THR A 232 -7.84 1.88 12.86
CA THR A 232 -8.49 0.64 12.43
C THR A 232 -9.46 0.95 11.31
N PRO A 233 -9.28 0.40 10.08
CA PRO A 233 -10.32 0.45 9.06
C PRO A 233 -11.60 -0.15 9.63
N VAL A 234 -12.70 0.57 9.43
CA VAL A 234 -14.01 0.11 9.88
C VAL A 234 -14.62 -0.67 8.74
N GLU A 235 -14.61 -2.01 8.85
CA GLU A 235 -15.60 -2.82 8.14
C GLU A 235 -16.98 -2.44 8.68
N PRO A 236 -18.02 -2.43 7.85
CA PRO A 236 -19.34 -2.09 8.34
C PRO A 236 -19.81 -3.16 9.33
N GLU A 237 -19.94 -2.76 10.59
CA GLU A 237 -20.77 -3.51 11.51
C GLU A 237 -22.22 -3.27 11.13
N TYR A 238 -23.04 -4.32 11.08
CA TYR A 238 -24.47 -4.13 10.86
C TYR A 238 -25.05 -3.27 12.01
N PRO A 239 -25.79 -2.18 11.75
CA PRO A 239 -26.39 -1.73 10.48
C PRO A 239 -25.73 -0.47 9.89
N ASP A 240 -24.43 -0.27 10.01
CA ASP A 240 -23.77 0.98 9.65
C ASP A 240 -23.40 1.06 8.16
N ALA A 241 -23.28 2.30 7.67
CA ALA A 241 -22.80 2.62 6.33
C ALA A 241 -21.27 2.63 6.27
N GLY A 242 -20.71 2.59 5.06
CA GLY A 242 -19.26 2.63 4.89
C GLY A 242 -18.82 2.61 3.43
N GLY A 243 -17.57 2.25 3.21
CA GLY A 243 -17.03 2.08 1.87
C GLY A 243 -15.60 1.59 1.88
N PHE A 244 -15.10 1.20 0.71
CA PHE A 244 -13.73 0.73 0.52
C PHE A 244 -13.24 1.07 -0.89
N LEU A 245 -11.95 0.86 -1.12
CA LEU A 245 -11.35 0.94 -2.44
C LEU A 245 -11.38 -0.43 -3.11
N ALA A 246 -11.65 -0.48 -4.40
CA ALA A 246 -11.66 -1.70 -5.20
C ALA A 246 -10.79 -1.52 -6.44
N SER A 247 -9.98 -2.53 -6.75
CA SER A 247 -9.26 -2.56 -8.03
C SER A 247 -10.24 -2.88 -9.17
N GLY A 248 -9.97 -2.35 -10.35
CA GLY A 248 -10.70 -2.68 -11.57
C GLY A 248 -9.89 -3.61 -12.45
N GLU A 249 -10.35 -4.86 -12.60
CA GLU A 249 -9.79 -5.80 -13.57
C GLU A 249 -10.28 -5.43 -14.97
N ARG A 250 -9.35 -5.26 -15.92
CA ARG A 250 -9.68 -5.02 -17.33
C ARG A 250 -10.34 -6.26 -17.93
N VAL A 251 -11.56 -6.13 -18.44
CA VAL A 251 -12.33 -7.21 -19.05
C VAL A 251 -12.96 -6.75 -20.37
N ALA A 252 -13.26 -7.69 -21.26
CA ALA A 252 -13.99 -7.39 -22.49
C ALA A 252 -15.45 -7.02 -22.18
N GLY A 253 -15.93 -5.93 -22.76
CA GLY A 253 -17.32 -5.49 -22.73
C GLY A 253 -18.09 -5.84 -24.02
N PRO A 254 -19.37 -5.44 -24.12
CA PRO A 254 -20.17 -5.58 -25.33
C PRO A 254 -19.48 -4.97 -26.55
N ASN A 255 -19.63 -5.59 -27.73
CA ASN A 255 -19.07 -5.05 -28.97
C ASN A 255 -17.55 -4.77 -28.93
N ASN A 256 -16.80 -5.57 -28.17
CA ASN A 256 -15.34 -5.44 -28.03
C ASN A 256 -14.90 -4.10 -27.37
N THR A 257 -15.77 -3.48 -26.58
CA THR A 257 -15.40 -2.34 -25.72
C THR A 257 -14.60 -2.82 -24.51
N LEU A 258 -13.89 -1.91 -23.84
CA LEU A 258 -13.19 -2.21 -22.59
C LEU A 258 -14.11 -1.91 -21.40
N ARG A 259 -14.14 -2.81 -20.42
CA ARG A 259 -14.78 -2.61 -19.12
C ARG A 259 -13.82 -2.92 -17.98
N TYR A 260 -14.19 -2.45 -16.79
CA TYR A 260 -13.48 -2.72 -15.56
C TYR A 260 -14.40 -3.46 -14.60
N LYS A 261 -14.01 -4.68 -14.25
CA LYS A 261 -14.70 -5.53 -13.29
C LYS A 261 -14.19 -5.23 -11.88
N LEU A 262 -15.09 -4.91 -10.98
CA LEU A 262 -14.86 -4.77 -9.55
C LEU A 262 -15.54 -5.94 -8.86
N THR A 263 -14.78 -6.74 -8.09
CA THR A 263 -15.34 -7.80 -7.25
C THR A 263 -15.30 -7.32 -5.81
N ILE A 264 -16.48 -7.11 -5.21
CA ILE A 264 -16.64 -6.48 -3.90
C ILE A 264 -17.39 -7.39 -2.92
N PRO A 265 -17.18 -7.25 -1.59
CA PRO A 265 -18.08 -7.87 -0.62
C PRO A 265 -19.44 -7.17 -0.64
N ALA A 266 -20.50 -7.96 -0.76
CA ALA A 266 -21.89 -7.52 -0.69
C ALA A 266 -22.57 -8.07 0.57
N TYR A 267 -23.39 -7.22 1.19
CA TYR A 267 -24.25 -7.51 2.33
C TYR A 267 -25.72 -7.42 1.91
N THR A 268 -26.53 -8.37 2.35
CA THR A 268 -27.93 -8.48 1.97
C THR A 268 -28.69 -7.21 2.36
N ASN A 269 -29.47 -6.68 1.43
CA ASN A 269 -30.26 -5.45 1.54
C ASN A 269 -29.45 -4.14 1.63
N TYR A 270 -28.12 -4.18 1.55
CA TYR A 270 -27.31 -2.97 1.46
C TYR A 270 -27.32 -2.40 0.04
N CYS A 271 -27.35 -1.07 -0.07
CA CYS A 271 -27.27 -0.37 -1.35
C CYS A 271 -25.85 0.08 -1.63
N TYR A 272 -25.33 -0.25 -2.82
CA TYR A 272 -23.99 0.06 -3.27
C TYR A 272 -23.99 1.15 -4.34
N GLU A 273 -23.01 2.05 -4.27
CA GLU A 273 -22.72 3.07 -5.26
C GLU A 273 -21.23 3.03 -5.62
N VAL A 274 -20.94 3.17 -6.90
CA VAL A 274 -19.56 3.17 -7.41
C VAL A 274 -19.18 4.58 -7.77
N TYR A 275 -17.98 4.96 -7.34
CA TYR A 275 -17.41 6.23 -7.68
C TYR A 275 -16.04 6.03 -8.29
N GLY A 276 -15.76 6.82 -9.32
CA GLY A 276 -14.46 6.89 -9.94
C GLY A 276 -14.08 8.33 -10.23
N ASN A 277 -12.87 8.49 -10.76
CA ASN A 277 -12.34 9.77 -11.21
C ASN A 277 -12.35 10.89 -10.14
N PRO A 278 -11.61 10.76 -9.02
CA PRO A 278 -11.35 11.92 -8.20
C PRO A 278 -10.52 12.94 -8.98
N THR A 279 -10.94 14.20 -8.99
CA THR A 279 -9.98 15.28 -9.23
C THR A 279 -8.96 15.23 -8.10
N LEU A 280 -7.68 15.31 -8.45
CA LEU A 280 -6.58 15.01 -7.54
C LEU A 280 -6.36 16.08 -6.47
N ALA A 281 -6.89 17.29 -6.67
CA ALA A 281 -6.81 18.39 -5.70
C ALA A 281 -7.67 18.14 -4.44
N ASP A 282 -8.86 17.56 -4.59
CA ASP A 282 -9.86 17.50 -3.50
C ASP A 282 -10.37 16.09 -3.18
N LEU A 283 -9.87 15.06 -3.87
CA LEU A 283 -10.37 13.67 -3.71
C LEU A 283 -11.88 13.56 -3.96
N ALA A 284 -12.42 14.45 -4.80
CA ALA A 284 -13.84 14.59 -5.06
C ALA A 284 -14.31 13.47 -5.99
N TRP A 285 -14.96 12.46 -5.41
CA TRP A 285 -15.44 11.28 -6.10
C TRP A 285 -16.67 11.58 -6.97
N ALA A 286 -16.63 11.18 -8.25
CA ALA A 286 -17.80 11.24 -9.14
C ALA A 286 -18.50 9.88 -9.19
N ALA A 287 -19.82 9.87 -9.03
CA ALA A 287 -20.60 8.65 -9.17
C ALA A 287 -20.49 8.14 -10.62
N LEU A 288 -20.23 6.85 -10.77
CA LEU A 288 -20.17 6.18 -12.06
C LEU A 288 -21.39 5.28 -12.25
N PRO A 289 -22.01 5.28 -13.44
CA PRO A 289 -22.98 4.26 -13.75
C PRO A 289 -22.26 2.91 -13.97
N PHE A 290 -22.96 1.82 -13.71
CA PHE A 290 -22.42 0.47 -13.82
C PHE A 290 -23.45 -0.54 -14.32
N SER A 291 -22.98 -1.75 -14.62
CA SER A 291 -23.78 -2.95 -14.90
C SER A 291 -23.42 -4.05 -13.89
N LEU A 292 -24.32 -5.01 -13.68
CA LEU A 292 -24.05 -6.20 -12.86
C LEU A 292 -23.63 -7.41 -13.68
N THR A 293 -23.60 -7.27 -15.00
CA THR A 293 -23.11 -8.32 -15.88
C THR A 293 -22.07 -7.73 -16.82
N GLN A 294 -21.09 -8.56 -17.19
CA GLN A 294 -19.98 -8.12 -18.03
C GLN A 294 -20.44 -7.55 -19.37
N THR A 295 -21.51 -8.11 -19.95
CA THR A 295 -22.06 -7.73 -21.26
C THR A 295 -23.39 -6.97 -21.19
N GLY A 296 -23.87 -6.62 -19.98
CA GLY A 296 -25.14 -5.90 -19.82
C GLY A 296 -25.03 -4.41 -20.15
N GLU A 297 -26.16 -3.75 -20.34
CA GLU A 297 -26.20 -2.29 -20.46
C GLU A 297 -25.76 -1.61 -19.15
N ILE A 298 -25.17 -0.43 -19.27
CA ILE A 298 -24.86 0.45 -18.13
C ILE A 298 -26.14 1.21 -17.78
N ASP A 299 -26.87 0.74 -16.78
CA ASP A 299 -28.27 1.13 -16.56
C ASP A 299 -28.59 1.59 -15.13
N ARG A 300 -27.61 1.60 -14.22
CA ARG A 300 -27.82 1.97 -12.82
C ARG A 300 -26.63 2.68 -12.20
N HIS A 301 -26.92 3.52 -11.21
CA HIS A 301 -25.95 4.19 -10.34
C HIS A 301 -25.95 3.64 -8.91
N GLN A 302 -26.93 2.79 -8.59
CA GLN A 302 -27.15 2.18 -7.29
C GLN A 302 -27.57 0.72 -7.46
N HIS A 303 -27.20 -0.15 -6.52
CA HIS A 303 -27.69 -1.53 -6.49
C HIS A 303 -27.89 -2.02 -5.06
N VAL A 304 -29.08 -2.52 -4.76
CA VAL A 304 -29.37 -3.22 -3.50
C VAL A 304 -29.03 -4.69 -3.65
N ALA A 305 -28.03 -5.17 -2.91
CA ALA A 305 -27.61 -6.56 -2.95
C ALA A 305 -28.69 -7.48 -2.36
N THR A 306 -28.91 -8.62 -3.00
CA THR A 306 -29.94 -9.59 -2.63
C THR A 306 -29.42 -10.75 -1.78
N ALA A 307 -28.10 -10.86 -1.60
CA ALA A 307 -27.44 -11.89 -0.80
C ALA A 307 -26.06 -11.43 -0.31
N GLU A 308 -25.56 -12.10 0.73
CA GLU A 308 -24.18 -12.01 1.19
C GLU A 308 -23.20 -12.62 0.19
N GLY A 309 -22.01 -12.05 0.06
CA GLY A 309 -20.88 -12.65 -0.66
C GLY A 309 -20.28 -11.75 -1.75
N PRO A 310 -19.49 -12.31 -2.68
CA PRO A 310 -18.89 -11.52 -3.74
C PRO A 310 -19.94 -11.00 -4.73
N LEU A 311 -19.88 -9.72 -5.05
CA LEU A 311 -20.67 -9.05 -6.07
C LEU A 311 -19.74 -8.48 -7.12
N ASP A 312 -20.04 -8.80 -8.38
CA ASP A 312 -19.31 -8.28 -9.54
C ASP A 312 -20.05 -7.07 -10.11
N ILE A 313 -19.32 -5.98 -10.29
CA ILE A 313 -19.78 -4.70 -10.82
C ILE A 313 -18.89 -4.33 -12.01
N TYR A 314 -19.50 -3.84 -13.09
CA TYR A 314 -18.81 -3.50 -14.32
C TYR A 314 -19.01 -2.03 -14.65
N VAL A 315 -17.91 -1.29 -14.79
CA VAL A 315 -17.91 0.12 -15.21
C VAL A 315 -17.16 0.28 -16.52
N GLU A 316 -17.55 1.29 -17.31
CA GLU A 316 -16.86 1.63 -18.57
C GLU A 316 -15.79 2.70 -18.35
N ALA A 317 -15.99 3.60 -17.39
CA ALA A 317 -15.01 4.64 -17.06
C ALA A 317 -13.81 4.05 -16.33
N ALA A 318 -12.61 4.30 -16.86
CA ALA A 318 -11.36 3.95 -16.20
C ALA A 318 -11.17 4.77 -14.92
N ALA A 319 -10.62 4.15 -13.88
CA ALA A 319 -10.15 4.89 -12.71
C ALA A 319 -8.82 5.58 -13.01
N LEU A 320 -8.77 6.92 -13.03
CA LEU A 320 -7.51 7.66 -13.18
C LEU A 320 -6.48 7.32 -12.10
N LYS A 321 -6.94 6.90 -10.91
CA LYS A 321 -6.09 6.41 -9.82
C LYS A 321 -5.89 4.89 -9.78
N GLY A 322 -6.41 4.13 -10.74
CA GLY A 322 -6.23 2.67 -10.79
C GLY A 322 -7.14 1.89 -9.83
N PHE A 323 -7.99 2.59 -9.08
CA PHE A 323 -8.97 2.01 -8.16
C PHE A 323 -10.24 2.87 -8.09
N TYR A 324 -11.32 2.24 -7.66
CA TYR A 324 -12.65 2.83 -7.50
C TYR A 324 -12.99 2.92 -6.01
N LYS A 325 -13.77 3.93 -5.63
CA LYS A 325 -14.41 3.95 -4.30
C LYS A 325 -15.78 3.33 -4.44
N VAL A 326 -16.07 2.36 -3.59
CA VAL A 326 -17.39 1.76 -3.49
C VAL A 326 -17.93 2.17 -2.13
N SER A 327 -19.01 2.95 -2.12
CA SER A 327 -19.76 3.20 -0.89
C SER A 327 -20.92 2.22 -0.80
N PHE A 328 -21.33 1.94 0.43
CA PHE A 328 -22.54 1.18 0.68
C PHE A 328 -23.32 1.77 1.85
N ARG A 329 -24.63 1.60 1.82
CA ARG A 329 -25.55 2.09 2.83
C ARG A 329 -26.46 0.96 3.33
N PRO A 330 -26.86 1.00 4.61
CA PRO A 330 -27.78 0.03 5.17
C PRO A 330 -29.19 0.16 4.60
N PRO A 331 -30.07 -0.83 4.82
CA PRO A 331 -31.44 -0.81 4.34
C PRO A 331 -32.19 0.43 4.82
N GLY A 332 -32.92 1.09 3.91
CA GLY A 332 -33.76 2.25 4.25
C GLY A 332 -33.05 3.60 4.34
N ALA A 333 -31.72 3.66 4.22
CA ALA A 333 -30.96 4.93 4.20
C ALA A 333 -31.09 5.72 2.88
N ASN A 334 -31.81 5.20 1.88
CA ASN A 334 -31.99 5.83 0.56
C ASN A 334 -33.22 6.74 0.48
N THR A 335 -33.25 7.82 1.28
CA THR A 335 -34.19 8.95 1.07
C THR A 335 -33.50 10.28 0.74
N GLY A 336 -32.21 10.27 0.40
CA GLY A 336 -31.49 11.48 0.02
C GLY A 336 -30.27 11.21 -0.85
N THR A 337 -29.97 12.17 -1.73
CA THR A 337 -28.71 12.31 -2.49
C THR A 337 -27.51 12.23 -1.51
N PRO A 338 -26.36 11.67 -1.90
CA PRO A 338 -25.16 11.59 -1.05
C PRO A 338 -24.77 12.89 -0.36
#